data_AF-Q2FR13-F1
#
_entry.id   AF-Q2FR13-F1
#
_cell.length_a   1.000
_cell.length_b   1.000
_cell.length_c   1.000
_cell.angle_alpha   90.00
_cell.angle_beta   90.00
_cell.angle_gamma   90.00
#
_symmetry.space_group_name_H-M   'P 1'
#
loop_
_entity.id
_entity.type
_entity.pdbx_description
1 polymer ?
#
loop_
_entity_poly.entity_id
_entity_poly.type
_entity_poly.pdbx_seq_one_letter_code
_entity_poly.pdbx_strand_id
1 'polypeptide(L)'
;MSPILAKRYLVEDFTDTFDLIGDRLSKSLIQEILSEYEEIGADDPDNFPVSFDCESLLTLLGEHEKAIRCLDQIQCDYGKGMRMLRYASHYAGLNDIEGVKKSLHPLLTNPTDEHEKECAFIAAGRIGDRDLAVRLWEELIREKGLGNQRITNEVIGSPDAFNCLSHLQFREWYEGIHLLYRYDIKENRDIELCALVSLLHYQIGIIYNTIIDMIQNTGPYESFTGLVVAIAVSSGTHSWITEFRDIATIDEPKVYHELILNLEGVRKYLAFFTIGERLLTMSTSGSKPDKSSIYKLLRDTGGDMYQVFTLLELFTRVADDADYVHLLDIVLQMEPDIARKTVIRKEMEGFLGPQPPFDYV
;
A
#
# COMPACT_ATOMS: atom_id res chain seq x y z
N MET A 1 -16.43 -2.54 -21.25
CA MET A 1 -15.58 -3.60 -20.67
C MET A 1 -16.06 -3.86 -19.25
N SER A 2 -15.82 -5.04 -18.68
CA SER A 2 -16.05 -5.24 -17.24
C SER A 2 -14.96 -4.46 -16.49
N PRO A 3 -15.26 -3.68 -15.45
CA PRO A 3 -14.24 -2.97 -14.69
C PRO A 3 -13.22 -3.96 -14.12
N ILE A 4 -11.95 -3.57 -14.14
CA ILE A 4 -10.79 -4.30 -13.67
C ILE A 4 -10.63 -4.14 -12.16
N LEU A 5 -10.84 -2.93 -11.64
CA LEU A 5 -10.87 -2.64 -10.21
C LEU A 5 -12.22 -2.04 -9.77
N ALA A 6 -12.95 -1.34 -10.62
CA ALA A 6 -14.11 -0.50 -10.27
C ALA A 6 -15.46 -1.21 -10.23
N LYS A 7 -15.50 -2.52 -9.97
CA LYS A 7 -16.78 -3.18 -9.68
C LYS A 7 -17.18 -2.90 -8.24
N ARG A 8 -18.18 -2.02 -8.05
CA ARG A 8 -18.81 -1.71 -6.74
C ARG A 8 -17.87 -1.08 -5.70
N TYR A 9 -17.47 0.18 -5.91
CA TYR A 9 -16.84 1.03 -4.87
C TYR A 9 -15.37 0.74 -4.48
N LEU A 10 -14.69 -0.19 -5.17
CA LEU A 10 -13.35 -0.67 -4.82
C LEU A 10 -12.18 0.23 -5.26
N VAL A 11 -12.46 1.42 -5.79
CA VAL A 11 -11.44 2.36 -6.29
C VAL A 11 -10.80 3.09 -5.12
N GLU A 12 -11.60 3.47 -4.13
CA GLU A 12 -11.13 4.14 -2.92
C GLU A 12 -10.15 3.26 -2.13
N ASP A 13 -10.37 1.94 -2.12
CA ASP A 13 -9.54 0.94 -1.43
C ASP A 13 -8.12 0.77 -2.00
N PHE A 14 -7.88 1.18 -3.26
CA PHE A 14 -6.55 1.17 -3.88
C PHE A 14 -5.90 2.55 -3.93
N THR A 15 -6.59 3.59 -3.46
CA THR A 15 -6.09 4.97 -3.43
C THR A 15 -4.72 5.05 -2.77
N ASP A 16 -3.82 5.82 -3.36
CA ASP A 16 -2.45 6.07 -2.84
C ASP A 16 -1.51 4.85 -2.86
N THR A 17 -1.99 3.68 -3.34
CA THR A 17 -1.18 2.46 -3.31
C THR A 17 -0.37 2.21 -4.57
N PHE A 18 -0.65 2.92 -5.67
CA PHE A 18 0.01 2.66 -6.95
C PHE A 18 1.50 3.02 -6.96
N ASP A 19 1.94 3.94 -6.11
CA ASP A 19 3.37 4.23 -5.90
C ASP A 19 4.14 3.03 -5.32
N LEU A 20 3.45 2.05 -4.71
CA LEU A 20 4.05 0.82 -4.18
C LEU A 20 4.35 -0.23 -5.28
N ILE A 21 3.70 -0.14 -6.45
CA ILE A 21 3.80 -1.18 -7.49
C ILE A 21 5.23 -1.36 -8.00
N GLY A 22 5.94 -0.26 -8.30
CA GLY A 22 7.24 -0.30 -8.96
C GLY A 22 7.17 -0.94 -10.35
N ASP A 23 8.05 -1.91 -10.63
CA ASP A 23 8.17 -2.58 -11.94
C ASP A 23 7.37 -3.90 -12.04
N ARG A 24 6.49 -4.17 -11.08
CA ARG A 24 5.85 -5.48 -10.89
C ARG A 24 4.64 -5.75 -11.79
N LEU A 25 4.08 -4.73 -12.43
CA LEU A 25 2.96 -4.88 -13.37
C LEU A 25 3.42 -4.65 -14.81
N SER A 26 2.75 -5.35 -15.73
CA SER A 26 2.96 -5.13 -17.16
C SER A 26 2.43 -3.75 -17.58
N LYS A 27 3.09 -3.12 -18.56
CA LYS A 27 2.64 -1.82 -19.10
C LYS A 27 1.21 -1.85 -19.64
N SER A 28 0.79 -2.95 -20.27
CA SER A 28 -0.57 -3.09 -20.78
C SER A 28 -1.60 -3.08 -19.65
N LEU A 29 -1.34 -3.80 -18.56
CA LEU A 29 -2.24 -3.80 -17.41
C LEU A 29 -2.30 -2.43 -16.73
N ILE A 30 -1.15 -1.74 -16.60
CA ILE A 30 -1.13 -0.36 -16.06
C ILE A 30 -1.97 0.58 -16.94
N GLN A 31 -1.88 0.46 -18.27
CA GLN A 31 -2.69 1.26 -19.19
C GLN A 31 -4.19 0.97 -19.06
N GLU A 32 -4.58 -0.30 -18.90
CA GLU A 32 -5.97 -0.68 -18.70
C GLU A 32 -6.54 -0.11 -17.39
N ILE A 33 -5.77 -0.18 -16.29
CA ILE A 33 -6.15 0.42 -14.99
C ILE A 33 -6.23 1.94 -15.12
N LEU A 34 -5.26 2.57 -15.78
CA LEU A 34 -5.25 4.02 -15.99
C LEU A 34 -6.49 4.48 -16.75
N SER A 35 -6.86 3.80 -17.85
CA SER A 35 -8.06 4.17 -18.61
C SER A 35 -9.33 4.09 -17.76
N GLU A 36 -9.41 3.12 -16.85
CA GLU A 36 -10.54 3.01 -15.92
C GLU A 36 -10.58 4.15 -14.90
N TYR A 37 -9.44 4.53 -14.32
CA TYR A 37 -9.35 5.67 -13.40
C TYR A 37 -9.61 7.02 -14.12
N GLU A 38 -9.17 7.15 -15.38
CA GLU A 38 -9.48 8.32 -16.21
C GLU A 38 -11.00 8.43 -16.49
N GLU A 39 -11.69 7.31 -16.74
CA GLU A 39 -13.15 7.29 -16.88
C GLU A 39 -13.85 7.71 -15.57
N ILE A 40 -13.38 7.22 -14.42
CA ILE A 40 -13.92 7.60 -13.11
C ILE A 40 -13.72 9.08 -12.83
N GLY A 41 -12.51 9.60 -13.05
CA GLY A 41 -12.21 11.02 -12.85
C GLY A 41 -12.97 11.94 -13.82
N ALA A 42 -13.37 11.44 -15.00
CA ALA A 42 -14.24 12.17 -15.92
C ALA A 42 -15.69 12.22 -15.44
N ASP A 43 -16.17 11.17 -14.78
CA ASP A 43 -17.52 11.08 -14.22
C ASP A 43 -17.65 11.85 -12.89
N ASP A 44 -16.58 11.91 -12.09
CA ASP A 44 -16.50 12.68 -10.83
C ASP A 44 -15.20 13.52 -10.75
N PRO A 45 -15.17 14.71 -11.37
CA PRO A 45 -13.99 15.57 -11.40
C PRO A 45 -13.55 16.12 -10.03
N ASP A 46 -14.43 16.06 -9.02
CA ASP A 46 -14.12 16.53 -7.67
C ASP A 46 -13.39 15.45 -6.83
N ASN A 47 -13.33 14.21 -7.33
CA ASN A 47 -12.57 13.11 -6.75
C ASN A 47 -11.06 13.26 -7.04
N PHE A 48 -10.44 14.23 -6.38
CA PHE A 48 -9.01 14.52 -6.55
C PHE A 48 -8.05 13.37 -6.19
N PRO A 49 -8.36 12.43 -5.26
CA PRO A 49 -7.52 11.23 -5.06
C PRO A 49 -7.30 10.43 -6.35
N VAL A 50 -8.34 10.24 -7.16
CA VAL A 50 -8.24 9.55 -8.46
C VAL A 50 -7.25 10.23 -9.39
N SER A 51 -7.14 11.56 -9.35
CA SER A 51 -6.15 12.29 -10.15
C SER A 51 -4.71 12.01 -9.70
N PHE A 52 -4.47 11.87 -8.39
CA PHE A 52 -3.17 11.44 -7.88
C PHE A 52 -2.85 10.00 -8.27
N ASP A 53 -3.83 9.11 -8.26
CA ASP A 53 -3.65 7.73 -8.70
C ASP A 53 -3.34 7.63 -10.19
N CYS A 54 -4.05 8.40 -11.02
CA CYS A 54 -3.74 8.56 -12.45
C CYS A 54 -2.30 9.07 -12.66
N GLU A 55 -1.86 10.06 -11.88
CA GLU A 55 -0.46 10.52 -11.91
C GLU A 55 0.51 9.40 -11.57
N SER A 56 0.29 8.66 -10.48
CA SER A 56 1.16 7.55 -10.07
C SER A 56 1.25 6.47 -11.15
N LEU A 57 0.12 6.11 -11.79
CA LEU A 57 0.10 5.16 -12.92
C LEU A 57 0.87 5.69 -14.14
N LEU A 58 0.75 6.97 -14.46
CA LEU A 58 1.52 7.62 -15.53
C LEU A 58 3.02 7.68 -15.21
N THR A 59 3.38 7.84 -13.93
CA THR A 59 4.77 7.72 -13.46
C THR A 59 5.33 6.32 -13.73
N LEU A 60 4.57 5.25 -13.44
CA LEU A 60 4.99 3.87 -13.75
C LEU A 60 5.19 3.63 -15.25
N LEU A 61 4.46 4.36 -16.11
CA LEU A 61 4.61 4.31 -17.56
C LEU A 61 5.78 5.18 -18.08
N GLY A 62 6.36 6.04 -17.24
CA GLY A 62 7.38 7.02 -17.64
C GLY A 62 6.82 8.21 -18.42
N GLU A 63 5.51 8.45 -18.33
CA GLU A 63 4.77 9.44 -19.13
C GLU A 63 4.67 10.78 -18.38
N HIS A 64 5.81 11.35 -18.01
CA HIS A 64 5.89 12.52 -17.12
C HIS A 64 5.12 13.75 -17.62
N GLU A 65 5.10 14.01 -18.94
CA GLU A 65 4.33 15.14 -19.48
C GLU A 65 2.82 14.96 -19.33
N LYS A 66 2.31 13.72 -19.46
CA LYS A 66 0.88 13.41 -19.22
C LYS A 66 0.57 13.53 -17.74
N ALA A 67 1.48 13.04 -16.90
CA ALA A 67 1.35 13.07 -15.45
C ALA A 67 1.25 14.53 -14.92
N ILE A 68 2.09 15.43 -15.44
CA ILE A 68 1.99 16.88 -15.18
C ILE A 68 0.61 17.44 -15.56
N ARG A 69 0.08 17.08 -16.73
CA ARG A 69 -1.25 17.53 -17.16
C ARG A 69 -2.38 16.99 -16.27
N CYS A 70 -2.22 15.79 -15.72
CA CYS A 70 -3.16 15.23 -14.75
C CYS A 70 -3.13 16.05 -13.45
N LEU A 71 -1.94 16.40 -12.95
CA LEU A 71 -1.81 17.28 -11.78
C LEU A 71 -2.41 18.68 -12.01
N ASP A 72 -2.32 19.22 -13.23
CA ASP A 72 -2.92 20.52 -13.59
C ASP A 72 -4.45 20.53 -13.47
N GLN A 73 -5.10 19.35 -13.54
CA GLN A 73 -6.55 19.22 -13.46
C GLN A 73 -7.06 19.27 -12.02
N ILE A 74 -6.21 18.99 -11.04
CA ILE A 74 -6.56 19.13 -9.63
C ILE A 74 -6.68 20.63 -9.35
N GLN A 75 -7.86 21.12 -9.00
CA GLN A 75 -8.11 22.56 -8.75
C GLN A 75 -8.29 22.90 -7.25
N CYS A 76 -8.34 21.90 -6.37
CA CYS A 76 -8.52 22.14 -4.94
C CYS A 76 -7.26 22.76 -4.29
N ASP A 77 -7.48 23.53 -3.21
CA ASP A 77 -6.39 24.07 -2.38
C ASP A 77 -5.80 22.97 -1.49
N TYR A 78 -6.64 22.02 -1.06
CA TYR A 78 -6.20 20.81 -0.36
C TYR A 78 -5.28 19.99 -1.27
N GLY A 79 -4.13 19.54 -0.76
CA GLY A 79 -3.13 18.82 -1.56
C GLY A 79 -2.28 19.70 -2.48
N LYS A 80 -2.36 21.04 -2.39
CA LYS A 80 -1.50 21.94 -3.17
C LYS A 80 -0.01 21.69 -2.97
N GLY A 81 0.42 21.47 -1.72
CA GLY A 81 1.80 21.13 -1.40
C GLY A 81 2.23 19.80 -2.02
N MET A 82 1.36 18.78 -1.95
CA MET A 82 1.57 17.49 -2.60
C MET A 82 1.77 17.64 -4.10
N ARG A 83 0.88 18.36 -4.80
CA ARG A 83 1.03 18.63 -6.24
C ARG A 83 2.39 19.27 -6.54
N MET A 84 2.83 20.25 -5.75
CA MET A 84 4.12 20.91 -5.95
C MET A 84 5.30 19.93 -5.84
N LEU A 85 5.27 19.02 -4.87
CA LEU A 85 6.23 17.93 -4.76
C LEU A 85 6.13 16.99 -5.99
N ARG A 86 4.92 16.57 -6.37
CA ARG A 86 4.71 15.67 -7.52
C ARG A 86 5.21 16.29 -8.83
N TYR A 87 4.93 17.57 -9.09
CA TYR A 87 5.48 18.32 -10.24
C TYR A 87 7.01 18.30 -10.25
N ALA A 88 7.64 18.58 -9.10
CA ALA A 88 9.10 18.59 -9.00
C ALA A 88 9.68 17.21 -9.36
N SER A 89 9.05 16.11 -8.95
CA SER A 89 9.46 14.76 -9.32
C SER A 89 9.41 14.53 -10.84
N HIS A 90 8.34 14.98 -11.50
CA HIS A 90 8.22 14.86 -12.96
C HIS A 90 9.20 15.75 -13.73
N TYR A 91 9.37 17.00 -13.32
CA TYR A 91 10.36 17.88 -13.94
C TYR A 91 11.77 17.32 -13.78
N ALA A 92 12.08 16.69 -12.63
CA ALA A 92 13.34 15.97 -12.46
C ALA A 92 13.47 14.79 -13.43
N GLY A 93 12.40 14.00 -13.62
CA GLY A 93 12.35 12.91 -14.62
C GLY A 93 12.53 13.40 -16.07
N LEU A 94 12.11 14.64 -16.36
CA LEU A 94 12.33 15.32 -17.64
C LEU A 94 13.70 16.04 -17.74
N ASN A 95 14.54 15.97 -16.71
CA ASN A 95 15.79 16.72 -16.57
C ASN A 95 15.62 18.26 -16.64
N ASP A 96 14.44 18.78 -16.28
CA ASP A 96 14.13 20.20 -16.21
C ASP A 96 14.41 20.77 -14.80
N ILE A 97 15.64 21.20 -14.58
CA ILE A 97 16.09 21.76 -13.30
C ILE A 97 15.33 23.04 -12.93
N GLU A 98 14.97 23.87 -13.91
CA GLU A 98 14.26 25.13 -13.66
C GLU A 98 12.79 24.85 -13.29
N GLY A 99 12.17 23.86 -13.94
CA GLY A 99 10.87 23.30 -13.54
C GLY A 99 10.86 22.83 -12.08
N VAL A 100 11.86 22.03 -11.68
CA VAL A 100 12.02 21.56 -10.29
C VAL A 100 12.06 22.75 -9.32
N LYS A 101 12.94 23.72 -9.55
CA LYS A 101 13.09 24.89 -8.67
C LYS A 101 11.80 25.70 -8.59
N LYS A 102 11.15 25.93 -9.73
CA LYS A 102 9.90 26.68 -9.80
C LYS A 102 8.78 26.01 -9.01
N SER A 103 8.67 24.68 -9.09
CA SER A 103 7.67 23.91 -8.36
C SER A 103 7.89 23.94 -6.85
N LEU A 104 9.14 23.86 -6.39
CA LEU A 104 9.46 23.83 -4.95
C LEU A 104 9.52 25.22 -4.30
N HIS A 105 9.76 26.29 -5.07
CA HIS A 105 9.96 27.64 -4.53
C HIS A 105 8.84 28.15 -3.61
N PRO A 106 7.53 27.93 -3.90
CA PRO A 106 6.46 28.38 -3.01
C PRO A 106 6.52 27.73 -1.61
N LEU A 107 6.83 26.43 -1.54
CA LEU A 107 6.96 25.68 -0.28
C LEU A 107 8.12 26.18 0.58
N LEU A 108 9.21 26.62 -0.06
CA LEU A 108 10.43 27.06 0.63
C LEU A 108 10.38 28.51 1.11
N THR A 109 9.43 29.31 0.64
CA THR A 109 9.39 30.76 0.90
C THR A 109 8.27 31.17 1.85
N ASN A 110 7.10 30.56 1.74
CA ASN A 110 5.94 30.96 2.53
C ASN A 110 4.94 29.81 2.71
N PRO A 111 5.30 28.71 3.42
CA PRO A 111 4.33 27.68 3.77
C PRO A 111 3.30 28.26 4.75
N THR A 112 2.01 28.15 4.41
CA THR A 112 0.94 28.89 5.10
C THR A 112 0.15 28.06 6.11
N ASP A 113 0.12 26.75 5.95
CA ASP A 113 -0.58 25.81 6.83
C ASP A 113 0.30 24.60 7.21
N GLU A 114 -0.22 23.75 8.10
CA GLU A 114 0.46 22.57 8.61
C GLU A 114 0.88 21.59 7.50
N HIS A 115 0.00 21.36 6.53
CA HIS A 115 0.25 20.45 5.42
C HIS A 115 1.32 21.01 4.44
N GLU A 116 1.29 22.31 4.14
CA GLU A 116 2.33 22.96 3.35
C GLU A 116 3.69 22.94 4.07
N LYS A 117 3.73 23.00 5.41
CA LYS A 117 4.98 22.86 6.18
C LYS A 117 5.55 21.45 6.14
N GLU A 118 4.70 20.43 6.21
CA GLU A 118 5.11 19.03 5.97
C GLU A 118 5.72 18.89 4.56
N CYS A 119 5.06 19.45 3.54
CA CYS A 119 5.58 19.45 2.18
C CYS A 119 6.88 20.27 2.04
N ALA A 120 7.02 21.38 2.78
CA ALA A 120 8.22 22.21 2.79
C ALA A 120 9.43 21.47 3.37
N PHE A 121 9.23 20.63 4.38
CA PHE A 121 10.27 19.75 4.91
C PHE A 121 10.81 18.81 3.81
N ILE A 122 9.92 18.16 3.06
CA ILE A 122 10.31 17.32 1.92
C ILE A 122 11.03 18.14 0.84
N ALA A 123 10.48 19.31 0.49
CA ALA A 123 11.07 20.20 -0.52
C ALA A 123 12.50 20.65 -0.15
N ALA A 124 12.74 21.01 1.11
CA ALA A 124 14.06 21.37 1.62
C ALA A 124 15.04 20.18 1.50
N GLY A 125 14.56 18.97 1.80
CA GLY A 125 15.28 17.73 1.58
C GLY A 125 15.72 17.52 0.13
N ARG A 126 14.80 17.72 -0.83
CA ARG A 126 15.05 17.55 -2.27
C ARG A 126 16.07 18.52 -2.83
N ILE A 127 16.12 19.76 -2.34
CA ILE A 127 17.15 20.74 -2.74
C ILE A 127 18.48 20.57 -1.98
N GLY A 128 18.55 19.64 -1.03
CA GLY A 128 19.75 19.37 -0.23
C GLY A 128 20.03 20.40 0.87
N ASP A 129 19.05 21.23 1.24
CA ASP A 129 19.20 22.21 2.32
C ASP A 129 18.88 21.56 3.67
N ARG A 130 19.91 20.95 4.26
CA ARG A 130 19.79 20.26 5.56
C ARG A 130 19.36 21.21 6.68
N ASP A 131 19.95 22.40 6.77
CA ASP A 131 19.68 23.32 7.88
C ASP A 131 18.24 23.84 7.83
N LEU A 132 17.70 24.07 6.62
CA LEU A 132 16.29 24.38 6.45
C LEU A 132 15.40 23.19 6.82
N ALA A 133 15.70 21.98 6.34
CA ALA A 133 14.92 20.78 6.65
C ALA A 133 14.84 20.51 8.17
N VAL A 134 15.97 20.60 8.89
CA VAL A 134 16.01 20.43 10.35
C VAL A 134 15.15 21.49 11.06
N ARG A 135 15.27 22.77 10.68
CA ARG A 135 14.46 23.84 11.28
C ARG A 135 12.96 23.66 11.04
N LEU A 136 12.58 23.27 9.82
CA LEU A 136 11.17 23.01 9.49
C LEU A 136 10.63 21.83 10.29
N TRP A 137 11.42 20.78 10.48
CA TRP A 137 11.04 19.65 11.32
C TRP A 137 10.85 20.06 12.80
N GLU A 138 11.79 20.80 13.37
CA GLU A 138 11.69 21.31 14.74
C GLU A 138 10.45 22.21 14.93
N GLU A 139 10.08 22.98 13.92
CA GLU A 139 8.86 23.79 13.91
C GLU A 139 7.60 22.92 13.88
N LEU A 140 7.51 21.93 12.98
CA LEU A 140 6.39 20.99 12.91
C LEU A 140 6.15 20.29 14.25
N ILE A 141 7.20 19.74 14.84
CA ILE A 141 7.15 19.04 16.12
C ILE A 141 6.65 19.96 17.24
N ARG A 142 7.17 21.20 17.29
CA ARG A 142 6.78 22.19 18.29
C ARG A 142 5.31 22.60 18.16
N GLU A 143 4.83 22.83 16.94
CA GLU A 143 3.46 23.27 16.68
C GLU A 143 2.44 22.18 16.98
N LYS A 144 2.74 20.91 16.65
CA LYS A 144 1.89 19.77 17.02
C LYS A 144 2.00 19.37 18.50
N GLY A 145 2.91 19.98 19.26
CA GLY A 145 3.14 19.63 20.67
C GLY A 145 3.76 18.25 20.87
N LEU A 146 4.47 17.74 19.86
CA LEU A 146 5.06 16.40 19.82
C LEU A 146 6.54 16.39 20.21
N GLY A 147 6.99 17.41 20.95
CA GLY A 147 8.37 17.48 21.42
C GLY A 147 8.69 16.40 22.47
N ASN A 148 9.89 15.81 22.38
CA ASN A 148 10.39 14.80 23.34
C ASN A 148 9.53 13.53 23.51
N GLN A 149 8.78 13.12 22.48
CA GLN A 149 7.99 11.88 22.53
C GLN A 149 8.89 10.65 22.67
N ARG A 150 8.34 9.60 23.30
CA ARG A 150 9.00 8.30 23.46
C ARG A 150 8.11 7.19 22.93
N ILE A 151 8.72 6.09 22.51
CA ILE A 151 7.98 4.89 22.09
C ILE A 151 7.37 4.19 23.32
N THR A 152 6.13 4.57 23.64
CA THR A 152 5.30 3.92 24.66
C THR A 152 4.32 2.94 24.02
N ASN A 153 3.64 2.12 24.84
CA ASN A 153 2.60 1.23 24.32
C ASN A 153 1.38 2.02 23.79
N GLU A 154 1.16 3.25 24.28
CA GLU A 154 0.11 4.14 23.78
C GLU A 154 0.45 4.64 22.38
N VAL A 155 1.70 5.06 22.17
CA VAL A 155 2.19 5.48 20.86
C VAL A 155 2.15 4.33 19.85
N ILE A 156 2.53 3.11 20.26
CA ILE A 156 2.43 1.93 19.40
C ILE A 156 0.96 1.57 19.09
N GLY A 157 0.07 1.69 20.07
CA GLY A 157 -1.34 1.35 19.90
C GLY A 157 -2.13 2.36 19.08
N SER A 158 -1.63 3.59 18.94
CA SER A 158 -2.27 4.66 18.16
C SER A 158 -1.23 5.63 17.60
N PRO A 159 -0.35 5.18 16.69
CA PRO A 159 0.76 6.00 16.19
C PRO A 159 0.27 7.19 15.36
N ASP A 160 -0.97 7.12 14.87
CA ASP A 160 -1.64 8.18 14.12
C ASP A 160 -1.81 9.48 14.93
N ALA A 161 -1.90 9.38 16.26
CA ALA A 161 -2.07 10.52 17.15
C ALA A 161 -0.76 11.24 17.49
N PHE A 162 0.39 10.67 17.13
CA PHE A 162 1.72 11.16 17.55
C PHE A 162 2.68 11.44 16.39
N ASN A 163 2.19 11.43 15.14
CA ASN A 163 3.00 11.70 13.96
C ASN A 163 2.80 13.12 13.43
N CYS A 164 3.73 13.52 12.56
CA CYS A 164 3.72 14.78 11.85
C CYS A 164 3.33 14.63 10.39
N LEU A 165 3.54 13.48 9.75
CA LEU A 165 3.46 13.36 8.29
C LEU A 165 2.19 12.65 7.78
N SER A 166 1.20 12.39 8.64
CA SER A 166 -0.04 11.67 8.26
C SER A 166 -0.94 12.34 7.25
N HIS A 167 -0.77 13.64 6.97
CA HIS A 167 -1.50 14.28 5.88
C HIS A 167 -0.81 14.09 4.52
N LEU A 168 0.39 13.49 4.48
CA LEU A 168 1.09 13.17 3.25
C LEU A 168 0.65 11.79 2.73
N GLN A 169 0.69 11.66 1.41
CA GLN A 169 0.56 10.37 0.73
C GLN A 169 1.77 9.48 1.00
N PHE A 170 1.61 8.15 0.85
CA PHE A 170 2.61 7.15 1.18
C PHE A 170 3.98 7.44 0.57
N ARG A 171 4.03 7.90 -0.69
CA ARG A 171 5.27 8.23 -1.37
C ARG A 171 6.04 9.36 -0.67
N GLU A 172 5.37 10.47 -0.38
CA GLU A 172 5.99 11.62 0.27
C GLU A 172 6.29 11.36 1.75
N TRP A 173 5.46 10.57 2.45
CA TRP A 173 5.75 10.14 3.84
C TRP A 173 6.99 9.23 3.88
N TYR A 174 7.07 8.25 2.98
CA TYR A 174 8.25 7.38 2.82
C TYR A 174 9.52 8.21 2.58
N GLU A 175 9.46 9.22 1.70
CA GLU A 175 10.57 10.15 1.48
C GLU A 175 10.90 10.95 2.75
N GLY A 176 9.90 11.41 3.49
CA GLY A 176 10.08 12.12 4.75
C GLY A 176 10.86 11.33 5.78
N ILE A 177 10.50 10.06 6.00
CA ILE A 177 11.25 9.18 6.92
C ILE A 177 12.69 9.00 6.47
N HIS A 178 12.93 8.83 5.17
CA HIS A 178 14.29 8.76 4.62
C HIS A 178 15.10 10.03 4.87
N LEU A 179 14.48 11.21 4.76
CA LEU A 179 15.13 12.47 5.10
C LEU A 179 15.49 12.55 6.59
N LEU A 180 14.63 12.06 7.48
CA LEU A 180 14.93 12.00 8.92
C LEU A 180 16.16 11.13 9.20
N TYR A 181 16.26 9.96 8.56
CA TYR A 181 17.47 9.12 8.65
C TYR A 181 18.70 9.80 8.03
N ARG A 182 18.56 10.34 6.81
CA ARG A 182 19.65 10.95 6.05
C ARG A 182 20.29 12.14 6.79
N TYR A 183 19.50 12.93 7.51
CA TYR A 183 19.97 14.11 8.23
C TYR A 183 20.25 13.87 9.72
N ASP A 184 20.11 12.62 10.19
CA ASP A 184 20.22 12.19 11.59
C ASP A 184 19.29 12.98 12.53
N ILE A 185 18.06 13.21 12.07
CA ILE A 185 17.00 13.82 12.87
C ILE A 185 16.34 12.70 13.67
N LYS A 186 16.58 12.66 14.98
CA LYS A 186 16.09 11.59 15.87
C LYS A 186 14.74 11.89 16.51
N GLU A 187 14.41 13.16 16.68
CA GLU A 187 13.16 13.56 17.33
C GLU A 187 11.96 13.10 16.49
N ASN A 188 11.09 12.28 17.10
CA ASN A 188 9.88 11.68 16.52
C ASN A 188 10.07 10.74 15.32
N ARG A 189 11.29 10.53 14.82
CA ARG A 189 11.56 9.68 13.64
C ARG A 189 10.98 8.28 13.75
N ASP A 190 11.18 7.62 14.89
CA ASP A 190 10.74 6.24 15.07
C ASP A 190 9.21 6.14 15.16
N ILE A 191 8.55 7.22 15.58
CA ILE A 191 7.08 7.31 15.63
C ILE A 191 6.51 7.46 14.22
N GLU A 192 7.10 8.32 13.38
CA GLU A 192 6.74 8.41 11.96
C GLU A 192 6.88 7.06 11.27
N LEU A 193 7.97 6.35 11.56
CA LEU A 193 8.23 5.04 10.98
C LEU A 193 7.17 4.02 11.39
N CYS A 194 6.88 3.91 12.69
CA CYS A 194 5.83 3.01 13.18
C CYS A 194 4.45 3.37 12.61
N ALA A 195 4.13 4.66 12.50
CA ALA A 195 2.88 5.15 11.93
C ALA A 195 2.74 4.73 10.47
N LEU A 196 3.73 5.03 9.61
CA LEU A 196 3.69 4.66 8.20
C LEU A 196 3.56 3.14 8.01
N VAL A 197 4.35 2.35 8.75
CA VAL A 197 4.33 0.89 8.62
C VAL A 197 2.99 0.30 9.07
N SER A 198 2.42 0.82 10.16
CA SER A 198 1.08 0.46 10.62
C SER A 198 0.01 0.78 9.57
N LEU A 199 0.05 1.99 8.99
CA LEU A 199 -0.91 2.43 7.99
C LEU A 199 -0.78 1.63 6.68
N LEU A 200 0.44 1.34 6.23
CA LEU A 200 0.69 0.49 5.08
C LEU A 200 0.10 -0.91 5.28
N HIS A 201 0.29 -1.52 6.46
CA HIS A 201 -0.31 -2.81 6.77
C HIS A 201 -1.85 -2.71 6.76
N TYR A 202 -2.41 -1.70 7.42
CA TYR A 202 -3.85 -1.46 7.42
C TYR A 202 -4.43 -1.36 6.01
N GLN A 203 -3.76 -0.64 5.11
CA GLN A 203 -4.17 -0.50 3.71
C GLN A 203 -4.18 -1.84 2.95
N ILE A 204 -3.17 -2.70 3.18
CA ILE A 204 -3.18 -4.06 2.59
C ILE A 204 -4.36 -4.88 3.14
N GLY A 205 -4.74 -4.68 4.40
CA GLY A 205 -5.94 -5.27 4.97
C GLY A 205 -7.23 -4.81 4.27
N ILE A 206 -7.31 -3.52 3.87
CA ILE A 206 -8.46 -3.01 3.13
C ILE A 206 -8.52 -3.71 1.77
N ILE A 207 -7.42 -3.72 1.02
CA ILE A 207 -7.31 -4.44 -0.26
C ILE A 207 -7.69 -5.92 -0.10
N TYR A 208 -7.31 -6.55 1.02
CA TYR A 208 -7.72 -7.93 1.30
C TYR A 208 -9.24 -8.06 1.40
N ASN A 209 -9.91 -7.20 2.16
CA ASN A 209 -11.37 -7.21 2.29
C ASN A 209 -12.05 -6.99 0.92
N THR A 210 -11.56 -6.04 0.13
CA THR A 210 -11.98 -5.76 -1.24
C THR A 210 -11.92 -7.00 -2.14
N ILE A 211 -10.80 -7.73 -2.11
CA ILE A 211 -10.62 -8.94 -2.91
C ILE A 211 -11.56 -10.06 -2.47
N ILE A 212 -11.74 -10.23 -1.15
CA ILE A 212 -12.69 -11.21 -0.61
C ILE A 212 -14.11 -10.89 -1.06
N ASP A 213 -14.53 -9.63 -0.98
CA ASP A 213 -15.85 -9.18 -1.43
C ASP A 213 -16.04 -9.47 -2.93
N MET A 214 -15.04 -9.15 -3.75
CA MET A 214 -15.08 -9.39 -5.19
C MET A 214 -15.25 -10.88 -5.52
N ILE A 215 -14.50 -11.76 -4.82
CA ILE A 215 -14.63 -13.20 -4.96
C ILE A 215 -16.05 -13.65 -4.58
N GLN A 216 -16.59 -13.17 -3.47
CA GLN A 216 -17.90 -13.57 -2.93
C GLN A 216 -19.08 -13.11 -3.79
N ASN A 217 -19.01 -11.88 -4.28
CA ASN A 217 -20.15 -11.21 -4.91
C ASN A 217 -20.13 -11.25 -6.43
N THR A 218 -18.95 -11.39 -7.03
CA THR A 218 -18.79 -11.36 -8.49
C THR A 218 -18.28 -12.69 -9.02
N GLY A 219 -17.36 -13.33 -8.29
CA GLY A 219 -16.82 -14.64 -8.63
C GLY A 219 -15.29 -14.67 -8.58
N PRO A 220 -14.69 -15.88 -8.42
CA PRO A 220 -13.24 -16.03 -8.35
C PRO A 220 -12.51 -15.51 -9.59
N TYR A 221 -13.02 -15.79 -10.79
CA TYR A 221 -12.36 -15.43 -12.05
C TYR A 221 -12.35 -13.91 -12.28
N GLU A 222 -13.39 -13.22 -11.85
CA GLU A 222 -13.52 -11.76 -11.92
C GLU A 222 -12.56 -11.07 -10.96
N SER A 223 -12.11 -11.75 -9.90
CA SER A 223 -11.11 -11.23 -8.96
C SER A 223 -9.66 -11.34 -9.46
N PHE A 224 -9.41 -12.00 -10.59
CA PHE A 224 -8.05 -12.31 -11.05
C PHE A 224 -7.18 -11.06 -11.17
N THR A 225 -7.66 -10.01 -11.84
CA THR A 225 -6.85 -8.82 -12.03
C THR A 225 -6.65 -8.05 -10.72
N GLY A 226 -7.67 -7.97 -9.86
CA GLY A 226 -7.53 -7.43 -8.51
C GLY A 226 -6.45 -8.16 -7.70
N LEU A 227 -6.41 -9.51 -7.77
CA LEU A 227 -5.37 -10.31 -7.13
C LEU A 227 -3.97 -9.96 -7.66
N VAL A 228 -3.81 -9.81 -8.98
CA VAL A 228 -2.53 -9.43 -9.60
C VAL A 228 -2.05 -8.06 -9.11
N VAL A 229 -2.95 -7.07 -9.04
CA VAL A 229 -2.63 -5.72 -8.51
C VAL A 229 -2.31 -5.78 -7.02
N ALA A 230 -3.10 -6.51 -6.23
CA ALA A 230 -2.89 -6.69 -4.80
C ALA A 230 -1.54 -7.37 -4.47
N ILE A 231 -1.11 -8.33 -5.30
CA ILE A 231 0.23 -8.95 -5.21
C ILE A 231 1.32 -7.90 -5.44
N ALA A 232 1.19 -7.07 -6.47
CA ALA A 232 2.18 -6.04 -6.80
C ALA A 232 2.30 -5.00 -5.68
N VAL A 233 1.17 -4.48 -5.21
CA VAL A 233 1.11 -3.51 -4.10
C VAL A 233 1.70 -4.12 -2.82
N SER A 234 1.23 -5.30 -2.40
CA SER A 234 1.72 -5.96 -1.17
C SER A 234 3.21 -6.31 -1.24
N SER A 235 3.72 -6.66 -2.42
CA SER A 235 5.16 -6.89 -2.65
C SER A 235 5.98 -5.61 -2.51
N GLY A 236 5.45 -4.49 -3.00
CA GLY A 236 5.99 -3.15 -2.81
C GLY A 236 6.07 -2.77 -1.34
N THR A 237 4.94 -2.87 -0.64
CA THR A 237 4.84 -2.62 0.80
C THR A 237 5.82 -3.48 1.60
N HIS A 238 5.87 -4.79 1.33
CA HIS A 238 6.81 -5.69 1.99
C HIS A 238 8.27 -5.25 1.76
N SER A 239 8.59 -4.75 0.56
CA SER A 239 9.94 -4.26 0.22
C SER A 239 10.29 -3.00 1.02
N TRP A 240 9.38 -2.03 1.11
CA TRP A 240 9.58 -0.80 1.90
C TRP A 240 9.74 -1.10 3.39
N ILE A 241 8.88 -1.94 3.98
CA ILE A 241 9.00 -2.32 5.40
C ILE A 241 10.31 -3.07 5.67
N THR A 242 10.73 -3.94 4.74
CA THR A 242 12.01 -4.65 4.83
C THR A 242 13.19 -3.67 4.84
N GLU A 243 13.18 -2.68 3.95
CA GLU A 243 14.20 -1.64 3.91
C GLU A 243 14.22 -0.85 5.23
N PHE A 244 13.06 -0.43 5.73
CA PHE A 244 12.98 0.30 7.00
C PHE A 244 13.50 -0.51 8.19
N ARG A 245 13.20 -1.81 8.25
CA ARG A 245 13.77 -2.73 9.25
C ARG A 245 15.29 -2.76 9.17
N ASP A 246 15.85 -2.72 7.97
CA ASP A 246 17.29 -2.84 7.75
C ASP A 246 18.06 -1.53 8.04
N ILE A 247 17.41 -0.37 7.90
CA ILE A 247 18.02 0.94 8.25
C ILE A 247 17.74 1.38 9.69
N ALA A 248 16.67 0.88 10.32
CA ALA A 248 16.32 1.25 11.68
C ALA A 248 17.43 0.87 12.66
N THR A 249 17.86 1.83 13.49
CA THR A 249 18.84 1.53 14.54
C THR A 249 18.16 0.73 15.64
N ILE A 250 18.82 -0.33 16.14
CA ILE A 250 18.31 -1.21 17.21
C ILE A 250 18.41 -0.52 18.59
N ASP A 251 18.16 0.78 18.64
CA ASP A 251 18.23 1.55 19.88
C ASP A 251 16.94 1.36 20.70
N GLU A 252 15.81 1.14 20.03
CA GLU A 252 14.51 0.86 20.66
C GLU A 252 13.95 -0.50 20.21
N PRO A 253 14.07 -1.56 21.02
CA PRO A 253 13.60 -2.91 20.66
C PRO A 253 12.12 -2.98 20.28
N LYS A 254 11.29 -2.09 20.82
CA LYS A 254 9.85 -2.06 20.49
C LYS A 254 9.60 -1.67 19.04
N VAL A 255 10.32 -0.68 18.51
CA VAL A 255 10.19 -0.26 17.11
C VAL A 255 10.52 -1.44 16.20
N TYR A 256 11.63 -2.12 16.46
CA TYR A 256 12.03 -3.29 15.68
C TYR A 256 11.01 -4.43 15.77
N HIS A 257 10.39 -4.63 16.93
CA HIS A 257 9.30 -5.59 17.10
C HIS A 257 8.09 -5.25 16.23
N GLU A 258 7.64 -3.98 16.23
CA GLU A 258 6.52 -3.53 15.40
C GLU A 258 6.80 -3.69 13.90
N LEU A 259 8.03 -3.39 13.46
CA LEU A 259 8.44 -3.61 12.06
C LEU A 259 8.35 -5.09 11.68
N ILE A 260 8.77 -6.01 12.56
CA ILE A 260 8.66 -7.45 12.30
C ILE A 260 7.20 -7.90 12.23
N LEU A 261 6.36 -7.47 13.19
CA LEU A 261 4.96 -7.87 13.23
C LEU A 261 4.24 -7.45 11.94
N ASN A 262 4.34 -6.17 11.57
CA ASN A 262 3.70 -5.64 10.37
C ASN A 262 4.28 -6.26 9.09
N LEU A 263 5.60 -6.52 9.04
CA LEU A 263 6.21 -7.24 7.92
C LEU A 263 5.62 -8.64 7.76
N GLU A 264 5.45 -9.39 8.86
CA GLU A 264 4.82 -10.70 8.84
C GLU A 264 3.33 -10.65 8.48
N GLY A 265 2.61 -9.60 8.91
CA GLY A 265 1.23 -9.32 8.51
C GLY A 265 1.10 -9.14 6.99
N VAL A 266 1.88 -8.21 6.42
CA VAL A 266 1.91 -7.97 4.98
C VAL A 266 2.37 -9.21 4.19
N ARG A 267 3.35 -9.97 4.71
CA ARG A 267 3.78 -11.24 4.11
C ARG A 267 2.63 -12.24 4.00
N LYS A 268 1.78 -12.33 5.02
CA LYS A 268 0.60 -13.22 4.98
C LYS A 268 -0.40 -12.77 3.91
N TYR A 269 -0.72 -11.48 3.81
CA TYR A 269 -1.61 -10.98 2.76
C TYR A 269 -1.05 -11.25 1.36
N LEU A 270 0.24 -10.96 1.15
CA LEU A 270 0.92 -11.26 -0.12
C LEU A 270 0.82 -12.75 -0.48
N ALA A 271 1.08 -13.64 0.48
CA ALA A 271 0.95 -15.08 0.27
C ALA A 271 -0.50 -15.48 -0.07
N PHE A 272 -1.49 -14.87 0.60
CA PHE A 272 -2.91 -15.12 0.31
C PHE A 272 -3.25 -14.74 -1.14
N PHE A 273 -2.92 -13.53 -1.58
CA PHE A 273 -3.21 -13.10 -2.95
C PHE A 273 -2.50 -13.97 -3.99
N THR A 274 -1.24 -14.32 -3.72
CA THR A 274 -0.46 -15.20 -4.60
C THR A 274 -1.06 -16.61 -4.68
N ILE A 275 -1.57 -17.17 -3.57
CA ILE A 275 -2.30 -18.44 -3.59
C ILE A 275 -3.55 -18.33 -4.47
N GLY A 276 -4.33 -17.24 -4.32
CA GLY A 276 -5.54 -17.01 -5.10
C GLY A 276 -5.26 -16.96 -6.60
N GLU A 277 -4.27 -16.15 -7.02
CA GLU A 277 -3.82 -16.05 -8.41
C GLU A 277 -3.39 -17.42 -8.98
N ARG A 278 -2.60 -18.18 -8.20
CA ARG A 278 -2.14 -19.51 -8.61
C ARG A 278 -3.26 -20.52 -8.73
N LEU A 279 -4.25 -20.50 -7.83
CA LEU A 279 -5.42 -21.38 -7.93
C LEU A 279 -6.21 -21.11 -9.22
N LEU A 280 -6.41 -19.84 -9.58
CA LEU A 280 -7.11 -19.45 -10.80
C LEU A 280 -6.34 -19.82 -12.08
N THR A 281 -5.01 -19.85 -12.04
CA THR A 281 -4.20 -20.28 -13.20
C THR A 281 -4.01 -21.79 -13.28
N MET A 282 -4.07 -22.51 -12.16
CA MET A 282 -3.92 -23.97 -12.12
C MET A 282 -5.06 -24.72 -12.82
N SER A 283 -6.32 -24.25 -12.71
CA SER A 283 -7.49 -24.85 -13.36
C SER A 283 -7.39 -24.85 -14.90
N THR A 284 -6.56 -23.98 -15.48
CA THR A 284 -6.35 -23.88 -16.93
C THR A 284 -5.37 -24.91 -17.51
N SER A 285 -4.64 -25.65 -16.66
CA SER A 285 -3.53 -26.52 -17.08
C SER A 285 -3.94 -27.89 -17.61
N GLY A 286 -5.20 -28.29 -17.46
CA GLY A 286 -5.74 -29.58 -17.93
C GLY A 286 -5.22 -30.83 -17.18
N SER A 287 -4.29 -30.67 -16.24
CA SER A 287 -3.84 -31.74 -15.34
C SER A 287 -4.70 -31.77 -14.07
N LYS A 288 -5.21 -32.95 -13.68
CA LYS A 288 -5.94 -33.10 -12.41
C LYS A 288 -5.01 -32.79 -11.24
N PRO A 289 -5.32 -31.79 -10.42
CA PRO A 289 -4.46 -31.44 -9.30
C PRO A 289 -4.48 -32.54 -8.22
N ASP A 290 -3.36 -32.72 -7.53
CA ASP A 290 -3.19 -33.73 -6.48
C ASP A 290 -2.53 -33.14 -5.22
N LYS A 291 -2.14 -34.00 -4.26
CA LYS A 291 -1.42 -33.57 -3.05
C LYS A 291 -0.11 -32.84 -3.35
N SER A 292 0.59 -33.24 -4.41
CA SER A 292 1.85 -32.60 -4.80
C SER A 292 1.62 -31.18 -5.31
N SER A 293 0.48 -30.94 -5.95
CA SER A 293 0.04 -29.59 -6.35
C SER A 293 -0.13 -28.66 -5.15
N ILE A 294 -0.74 -29.14 -4.06
CA ILE A 294 -0.88 -28.36 -2.81
C ILE A 294 0.49 -28.06 -2.20
N TYR A 295 1.38 -29.05 -2.07
CA TYR A 295 2.72 -28.81 -1.51
C TYR A 295 3.55 -27.84 -2.37
N LYS A 296 3.41 -27.92 -3.70
CA LYS A 296 4.03 -26.98 -4.63
C LYS A 296 3.49 -25.57 -4.40
N LEU A 297 2.17 -25.41 -4.29
CA LEU A 297 1.54 -24.12 -4.02
C LEU A 297 2.08 -23.49 -2.73
N LEU A 298 2.11 -24.24 -1.62
CA LEU A 298 2.62 -23.74 -0.34
C LEU A 298 4.09 -23.34 -0.41
N ARG A 299 4.93 -24.14 -1.08
CA ARG A 299 6.36 -23.85 -1.23
C ARG A 299 6.59 -22.61 -2.10
N ASP A 300 5.87 -22.50 -3.21
CA ASP A 300 6.10 -21.46 -4.22
C ASP A 300 5.54 -20.10 -3.77
N THR A 301 4.52 -20.07 -2.89
CA THR A 301 3.94 -18.82 -2.35
C THR A 301 4.44 -18.45 -0.96
N GLY A 302 5.05 -19.39 -0.21
CA GLY A 302 5.43 -19.18 1.19
C GLY A 302 4.25 -19.05 2.16
N GLY A 303 3.03 -19.31 1.67
CA GLY A 303 1.82 -19.35 2.48
C GLY A 303 1.63 -20.69 3.17
N ASP A 304 0.44 -20.90 3.73
CA ASP A 304 0.14 -22.11 4.49
C ASP A 304 -1.23 -22.72 4.18
N MET A 305 -1.43 -23.91 4.74
CA MET A 305 -2.62 -24.72 4.47
C MET A 305 -3.92 -24.02 4.85
N TYR A 306 -3.92 -23.14 5.86
CA TYR A 306 -5.11 -22.44 6.30
C TYR A 306 -5.55 -21.38 5.29
N GLN A 307 -4.60 -20.69 4.67
CA GLN A 307 -4.87 -19.74 3.59
C GLN A 307 -5.38 -20.47 2.33
N VAL A 308 -4.75 -21.60 1.97
CA VAL A 308 -5.23 -22.46 0.88
C VAL A 308 -6.66 -22.95 1.14
N PHE A 309 -6.93 -23.45 2.34
CA PHE A 309 -8.27 -23.89 2.74
C PHE A 309 -9.30 -22.75 2.65
N THR A 310 -8.96 -21.56 3.17
CA THR A 310 -9.85 -20.40 3.14
C THR A 310 -10.22 -20.00 1.72
N LEU A 311 -9.24 -19.95 0.80
CA LEU A 311 -9.49 -19.62 -0.61
C LEU A 311 -10.31 -20.69 -1.32
N LEU A 312 -10.03 -21.98 -1.09
CA LEU A 312 -10.80 -23.06 -1.68
C LEU A 312 -12.24 -23.10 -1.16
N GLU A 313 -12.49 -22.84 0.12
CA GLU A 313 -13.85 -22.67 0.65
C GLU A 313 -14.57 -21.48 -0.02
N LEU A 314 -13.89 -20.35 -0.20
CA LEU A 314 -14.49 -19.19 -0.86
C LEU A 314 -14.81 -19.50 -2.33
N PHE A 315 -13.88 -20.12 -3.06
CA PHE A 315 -14.04 -20.42 -4.47
C PHE A 315 -15.15 -21.44 -4.70
N THR A 316 -15.20 -22.52 -3.90
CA THR A 316 -16.22 -23.58 -4.03
C THR A 316 -17.64 -23.13 -3.66
N ARG A 317 -17.79 -22.14 -2.77
CA ARG A 317 -19.11 -21.60 -2.41
C ARG A 317 -19.73 -20.75 -3.52
N VAL A 318 -18.89 -20.08 -4.32
CA VAL A 318 -19.34 -19.11 -5.33
C VAL A 318 -19.30 -19.70 -6.73
N ALA A 319 -18.29 -20.54 -7.02
CA ALA A 319 -18.11 -21.22 -8.29
C ALA A 319 -18.29 -22.74 -8.11
N ASP A 320 -19.19 -23.33 -8.89
CA ASP A 320 -19.39 -24.79 -8.97
C ASP A 320 -18.32 -25.44 -9.88
N ASP A 321 -17.05 -25.10 -9.65
CA ASP A 321 -15.92 -25.62 -10.41
C ASP A 321 -15.41 -26.91 -9.75
N ALA A 322 -15.52 -28.02 -10.48
CA ALA A 322 -15.17 -29.35 -10.01
C ALA A 322 -13.69 -29.47 -9.58
N ASP A 323 -12.80 -28.65 -10.15
CA ASP A 323 -11.38 -28.67 -9.78
C ASP A 323 -11.15 -28.08 -8.38
N TYR A 324 -11.86 -27.01 -8.00
CA TYR A 324 -11.75 -26.43 -6.66
C TYR A 324 -12.37 -27.35 -5.60
N VAL A 325 -13.49 -28.02 -5.92
CA VAL A 325 -14.09 -29.02 -5.02
C VAL A 325 -13.11 -30.17 -4.79
N HIS A 326 -12.46 -30.67 -5.84
CA HIS A 326 -11.48 -31.73 -5.71
C HIS A 326 -10.26 -31.31 -4.87
N LEU A 327 -9.76 -30.10 -5.08
CA LEU A 327 -8.67 -29.53 -4.29
C LEU A 327 -9.06 -29.38 -2.81
N LEU A 328 -10.28 -28.94 -2.52
CA LEU A 328 -10.79 -28.81 -1.16
C LEU A 328 -10.83 -30.18 -0.46
N ASP A 329 -11.32 -31.22 -1.14
CA ASP A 329 -11.33 -32.59 -0.62
C ASP A 329 -9.91 -33.08 -0.30
N ILE A 330 -8.93 -32.80 -1.16
CA ILE A 330 -7.53 -33.14 -0.93
C ILE A 330 -7.02 -32.47 0.35
N VAL A 331 -7.30 -31.17 0.53
CA VAL A 331 -6.88 -30.41 1.73
C VAL A 331 -7.54 -30.98 2.99
N LEU A 332 -8.83 -31.30 2.96
CA LEU A 332 -9.55 -31.93 4.07
C LEU A 332 -8.99 -33.32 4.42
N GLN A 333 -8.54 -34.09 3.43
CA GLN A 333 -7.86 -35.37 3.68
C GLN A 333 -6.45 -35.20 4.26
N MET A 334 -5.75 -34.12 3.90
CA MET A 334 -4.42 -33.83 4.43
C MET A 334 -4.49 -33.34 5.89
N GLU A 335 -5.49 -32.51 6.22
CA GLU A 335 -5.70 -31.94 7.55
C GLU A 335 -7.20 -32.00 7.95
N PRO A 336 -7.68 -33.12 8.54
CA PRO A 336 -9.11 -33.32 8.83
C PRO A 336 -9.73 -32.28 9.77
N ASP A 337 -8.93 -31.70 10.69
CA ASP A 337 -9.38 -30.70 11.66
C ASP A 337 -9.17 -29.25 11.17
N ILE A 338 -8.84 -29.04 9.89
CA ILE A 338 -8.42 -27.73 9.38
C ILE A 338 -9.47 -26.64 9.59
N ALA A 339 -10.76 -26.94 9.40
CA ALA A 339 -11.83 -25.96 9.58
C ALA A 339 -11.82 -25.36 11.00
N ARG A 340 -11.66 -26.19 12.04
CA ARG A 340 -11.57 -25.74 13.43
C ARG A 340 -10.30 -24.93 13.68
N LYS A 341 -9.16 -25.40 13.17
CA LYS A 341 -7.86 -24.73 13.34
C LYS A 341 -7.80 -23.38 12.62
N THR A 342 -8.47 -23.23 11.47
CA THR A 342 -8.58 -21.97 10.73
C THR A 342 -9.29 -20.90 11.56
N VAL A 343 -10.35 -21.25 12.30
CA VAL A 343 -11.05 -20.30 13.19
C VAL A 343 -10.11 -19.77 14.28
N ILE A 344 -9.41 -20.68 14.98
CA ILE A 344 -8.43 -20.31 16.02
C ILE A 344 -7.33 -19.41 15.44
N ARG A 345 -6.88 -19.72 14.23
CA ARG A 345 -5.83 -18.94 13.57
C ARG A 345 -6.29 -17.51 13.26
N LYS A 346 -7.51 -17.30 12.79
CA LYS A 346 -8.06 -15.96 12.52
C LYS A 346 -8.06 -15.08 13.76
N GLU A 347 -8.38 -15.65 14.93
CA GLU A 347 -8.31 -14.95 16.21
C GLU A 347 -6.88 -14.48 16.57
N MET A 348 -5.85 -15.12 16.01
CA MET A 348 -4.45 -14.74 16.22
C MET A 348 -3.93 -13.70 15.22
N GLU A 349 -4.69 -13.34 14.18
CA GLU A 349 -4.21 -12.43 13.14
C GLU A 349 -4.12 -10.97 13.62
N GLY A 350 -4.97 -10.58 14.58
CA GLY A 350 -4.90 -9.26 15.22
C GLY A 350 -3.61 -8.98 16.01
N PHE A 351 -2.73 -9.97 16.19
CA PHE A 351 -1.40 -9.77 16.79
C PHE A 351 -0.32 -9.36 15.79
N LEU A 352 -0.60 -9.39 14.48
CA LEU A 352 0.40 -9.07 13.45
C LEU A 352 0.37 -7.60 13.03
N GLY A 353 -0.59 -6.83 13.53
CA GLY A 353 -0.75 -5.40 13.24
C GLY A 353 -2.22 -5.04 13.11
N PRO A 354 -2.52 -3.79 12.69
CA PRO A 354 -3.88 -3.29 12.63
C PRO A 354 -4.70 -4.03 11.57
N GLN A 355 -5.96 -4.31 11.89
CA GLN A 355 -6.90 -4.93 10.96
C GLN A 355 -8.06 -3.97 10.69
N PRO A 356 -8.35 -3.63 9.43
CA PRO A 356 -9.57 -2.91 9.09
C PRO A 356 -10.79 -3.76 9.45
N PRO A 357 -11.90 -3.13 9.85
CA PRO A 357 -13.14 -3.85 10.07
C PRO A 357 -13.54 -4.58 8.78
N PHE A 358 -14.02 -5.82 8.93
CA PHE A 358 -14.74 -6.49 7.86
C PHE A 358 -16.13 -5.85 7.78
N ASP A 359 -16.27 -4.84 6.91
CA ASP A 359 -17.51 -4.04 6.85
C ASP A 359 -18.69 -4.76 6.18
N TYR A 360 -18.49 -5.99 5.68
CA TYR A 360 -19.49 -6.72 4.90
C TYR A 360 -19.64 -8.17 5.38
N VAL A 361 -20.75 -8.42 6.10
CA VAL A 361 -21.35 -9.74 6.36
C VAL A 361 -22.74 -9.78 5.74
#